data_AF-A0A9E8ZB62-F1
#
_entry.id   AF-A0A9E8ZB62-F1
#
_cell.length_a   1.000
_cell.length_b   1.000
_cell.length_c   1.000
_cell.angle_alpha   90.00
_cell.angle_beta   90.00
_cell.angle_gamma   90.00
#
_symmetry.space_group_name_H-M   'P 1'
#
loop_
_entity.id
_entity.type
_entity.pdbx_description
1 polymer ?
#
loop_
_entity_poly.entity_id
_entity_poly.type
_entity_poly.pdbx_seq_one_letter_code
_entity_poly.pdbx_strand_id
1 'polypeptide(L)' 'MLTPSEVSQCLNLARALDLITSSRTIGGVMYVYNAAGQAKAWENFVAEYPLERLQAMVKNQR' A
#
# COMPACT_ATOMS: atom_id res chain seq x y z
N MET A 1 -2.66 -9.24 12.11
CA MET A 1 -1.50 -9.07 11.21
C MET A 1 -1.90 -9.57 9.84
N LEU A 2 -1.58 -8.84 8.76
CA LEU A 2 -1.85 -9.29 7.40
C LEU A 2 -0.97 -10.50 7.05
N THR A 3 -1.54 -11.48 6.38
CA THR A 3 -0.81 -12.58 5.75
C THR A 3 0.08 -12.07 4.60
N PRO A 4 1.13 -12.80 4.21
CA PRO A 4 1.98 -12.39 3.08
C PRO A 4 1.20 -12.18 1.77
N SER A 5 0.15 -12.96 1.54
CA SER A 5 -0.75 -12.81 0.40
C SER A 5 -1.53 -11.49 0.45
N GLU A 6 -2.07 -11.14 1.62
CA GLU A 6 -2.81 -9.88 1.80
C GLU A 6 -1.89 -8.66 1.67
N VAL A 7 -0.65 -8.73 2.17
CA VAL A 7 0.35 -7.67 1.97
C VAL A 7 0.62 -7.48 0.48
N SER A 8 0.83 -8.56 -0.26
CA SER A 8 1.04 -8.51 -1.71
C SER A 8 -0.16 -7.91 -2.45
N GLN A 9 -1.37 -8.29 -2.04
CA GLN A 9 -2.60 -7.75 -2.61
C GLN A 9 -2.74 -6.25 -2.33
N CYS A 10 -2.53 -5.80 -1.09
CA CYS A 10 -2.57 -4.39 -0.73
C CYS A 10 -1.56 -3.57 -1.55
N LEU A 11 -0.32 -4.05 -1.68
CA LEU A 11 0.70 -3.37 -2.48
C LEU A 11 0.30 -3.25 -3.95
N ASN A 12 -0.28 -4.30 -4.53
CA ASN A 12 -0.72 -4.28 -5.92
C ASN A 12 -1.89 -3.32 -6.14
N LEU A 13 -2.89 -3.32 -5.25
CA LEU A 13 -4.03 -2.40 -5.33
C LEU A 13 -3.59 -0.95 -5.11
N ALA A 14 -2.71 -0.70 -4.15
CA ALA A 14 -2.17 0.63 -3.89
C ALA A 14 -1.39 1.19 -5.10
N ARG A 15 -0.65 0.34 -5.83
CA ARG A 15 -0.01 0.73 -7.10
C ARG A 15 -1.03 0.98 -8.21
N ALA A 16 -2.05 0.15 -8.33
CA ALA A 16 -3.10 0.32 -9.33
C ALA A 16 -3.92 1.61 -9.12
N LEU A 17 -3.99 2.10 -7.88
CA LEU A 17 -4.62 3.36 -7.50
C LEU A 17 -3.66 4.56 -7.51
N ASP A 18 -2.42 4.39 -7.99
CA ASP A 18 -1.36 5.42 -7.98
C ASP A 18 -1.02 6.01 -6.59
N LEU A 19 -1.39 5.31 -5.52
CA LEU A 19 -1.11 5.75 -4.14
C LEU A 19 0.36 5.53 -3.77
N ILE A 20 0.97 4.49 -4.34
CA ILE A 20 2.38 4.15 -4.14
C ILE A 20 3.02 3.79 -5.48
N THR A 21 4.31 4.08 -5.62
CA THR A 21 5.12 3.74 -6.79
C THR A 21 6.10 2.61 -6.46
N SER A 22 6.64 2.59 -5.24
CA SER A 22 7.60 1.57 -4.82
C SER A 22 7.50 1.24 -3.33
N SER A 23 8.09 0.11 -2.94
CA SER A 23 8.26 -0.28 -1.54
C SER A 23 9.68 -0.75 -1.30
N ARG A 24 10.21 -0.51 -0.10
CA ARG A 24 11.55 -0.93 0.32
C ARG A 24 11.57 -1.26 1.79
N THR A 25 12.25 -2.34 2.16
CA THR A 25 12.50 -2.69 3.57
C THR A 25 13.84 -2.09 4.02
N ILE A 26 13.81 -1.32 5.11
CA ILE A 26 14.99 -0.68 5.71
C ILE A 26 14.99 -1.06 7.19
N GLY A 27 16.03 -1.77 7.66
CA GLY A 27 16.14 -2.17 9.07
C GLY A 27 14.97 -3.04 9.57
N GLY A 28 14.37 -3.85 8.70
CA GLY A 28 13.21 -4.69 9.04
C GLY A 28 11.84 -4.00 8.93
N VAL A 29 11.80 -2.68 8.72
CA VAL A 29 10.56 -1.93 8.51
C VAL A 29 10.32 -1.73 7.02
N MET A 30 9.13 -2.07 6.54
CA MET A 30 8.74 -1.79 5.17
C MET A 30 8.25 -0.35 5.04
N TYR A 31 8.83 0.38 4.08
CA TYR A 31 8.40 1.71 3.67
C TYR A 31 7.78 1.65 2.28
N VAL A 32 6.75 2.46 2.06
CA VAL A 32 6.15 2.72 0.76
C VAL A 32 6.41 4.15 0.33
N TYR A 33 6.58 4.36 -0.96
CA TYR A 33 6.91 5.65 -1.55
C TYR A 33 5.86 6.01 -2.60
N ASN A 34 5.36 7.24 -2.57
CA ASN A 34 4.47 7.76 -3.60
C ASN A 34 5.26 8.41 -4.76
N ALA A 35 4.55 8.88 -5.78
CA ALA A 35 5.16 9.52 -6.95
C ALA A 35 5.90 10.83 -6.63
N ALA A 36 5.54 11.49 -5.52
CA ALA A 36 6.24 12.67 -5.00
C ALA A 36 7.52 12.33 -4.22
N GLY A 37 7.88 11.04 -4.10
CA GLY A 37 9.05 10.58 -3.35
C GLY A 37 8.85 10.57 -1.82
N GLN A 38 7.63 10.83 -1.34
CA GLN A 38 7.35 10.81 0.09
C GLN A 38 7.30 9.37 0.60
N ALA A 39 8.06 9.09 1.65
CA ALA A 39 8.09 7.79 2.31
C ALA A 39 7.07 7.74 3.44
N LYS A 40 6.36 6.61 3.56
CA LYS A 40 5.50 6.29 4.69
C LYS A 40 5.77 4.87 5.17
N ALA A 41 5.81 4.66 6.49
CA ALA A 41 5.91 3.32 7.04
C ALA A 41 4.67 2.50 6.63
N TRP A 42 4.87 1.22 6.32
CA TRP A 42 3.81 0.33 5.85
C TRP A 42 2.63 0.29 6.82
N GLU A 43 2.90 0.20 8.12
CA GLU A 43 1.89 0.15 9.17
C GLU A 43 0.99 1.39 9.16
N ASN A 44 1.57 2.58 8.96
CA ASN A 44 0.82 3.82 8.85
C ASN A 44 0.01 3.86 7.54
N PHE A 45 0.58 3.37 6.44
CA PHE A 45 -0.13 3.30 5.17
C PHE A 45 -1.38 2.40 5.25
N VAL A 46 -1.26 1.20 5.81
CA VAL A 46 -2.41 0.29 5.91
C VAL A 46 -3.46 0.72 6.95
N ALA A 47 -3.07 1.52 7.95
CA ALA A 47 -4.03 2.14 8.86
C ALA A 47 -4.91 3.18 8.14
N GLU A 48 -4.34 3.93 7.19
CA GLU A 48 -5.09 4.90 6.36
C GLU A 48 -5.85 4.23 5.20
N TYR A 49 -5.23 3.20 4.61
CA TYR A 49 -5.71 2.47 3.44
C TYR A 49 -5.77 0.96 3.72
N PRO A 50 -6.72 0.50 4.55
CA PRO A 50 -6.93 -0.92 4.77
C PRO A 50 -7.36 -1.62 3.48
N LEU A 51 -7.18 -2.94 3.41
CA LEU A 51 -7.41 -3.74 2.20
C LEU A 51 -8.80 -3.54 1.63
N GLU A 52 -9.83 -3.52 2.49
CA GLU A 52 -11.23 -3.35 2.10
C GLU A 52 -11.46 -2.00 1.43
N ARG A 53 -10.80 -0.95 1.92
CA ARG A 53 -10.87 0.40 1.34
C ARG A 53 -10.19 0.43 -0.03
N LEU A 54 -9.00 -0.16 -0.16
CA LEU A 54 -8.29 -0.26 -1.43
C LEU A 54 -9.13 -1.01 -2.47
N GLN A 55 -9.75 -2.13 -2.08
CA GLN A 55 -10.66 -2.89 -2.95
C GLN A 55 -11.88 -2.07 -3.37
N ALA A 56 -12.49 -1.31 -2.46
CA ALA A 56 -13.62 -0.44 -2.76
C ALA A 56 -13.24 0.69 -3.73
N MET A 57 -12.06 1.31 -3.55
CA MET A 57 -11.56 2.37 -4.43
C MET A 57 -11.33 1.87 -5.87
N VAL A 58 -10.74 0.68 -6.03
CA VAL A 58 -10.53 0.08 -7.37
C VAL A 58 -11.85 -0.24 -8.06
N LYS A 59 -12.87 -0.70 -7.32
CA LYS A 59 -14.21 -0.94 -7.87
C LYS A 59 -14.88 0.33 -8.39
N ASN A 60 -14.64 1.46 -7.74
CA ASN A 60 -15.22 2.76 -8.11
C ASN A 60 -14.47 3.47 -9.26
N GLN A 61 -13.31 2.96 -9.70
CA GLN A 61 -12.58 3.49 -10.85
C GLN A 61 -13.02 2.86 -12.19
N ARG A 62 -13.83 1.80 -12.15
CA ARG A 62 -14.40 1.13 -13.33
C ARG A 62 -15.84 1.54 -13.55
#